data_AF-A0A163ISF3-F1
#
_entry.id   AF-A0A163ISF3-F1
#
_cell.length_a   1.000
_cell.length_b   1.000
_cell.length_c   1.000
_cell.angle_alpha   90.00
_cell.angle_beta   90.00
_cell.angle_gamma   90.00
#
_symmetry.space_group_name_H-M   'P 1'
#
loop_
_entity.id
_entity.type
_entity.pdbx_description
1 polymer ?
#
loop_
_entity_poly.entity_id
_entity_poly.type
_entity_poly.pdbx_seq_one_letter_code
_entity_poly.pdbx_strand_id
1 'polypeptide(L)'
;MFSWAKSALSAVAGTEEPIYGPEAIQPVGKNAGDPAFTELAKENLKWQALNYTNVETQTFYFLSDAGHIGFFQVIYNNIFGARTTVQFNTKLFYPNNEKPFLWSSDPLSNHGFDEGHYSFHADGVSIQLNEDGSAYTIKAAVNNSSLVNVKFTRTAPGFQGGKTGTSNYGTDPKEPWGSMHHHFWPRCGVEGSVITREGEIKIDGRGMFSHALQGMKPHHAAARWNFANFQSPSYSAILMEFKTPPSYGSTVVRVSGIATDGKLLTAGINGEIKHLETKQDSDNDWPEPTSASYHWVGKTEDGKEITAEVTGALGNKYDRVDVMAEVPGFIKTIVASAAGTKPYIYQYAPKLTIRVKVGDEVKEEEGVLFTEATFVSRLARRGGVKRISATIYDDVRQALKSRLHDILREVVAVVEHSGRKTVCVTDIIFVLNRQGRQLYGFDPAFIGRRR
;
A
#
# COMPACT_ATOMS: atom_id res chain seq x y z
N MET A 1 27.23 2.12 -5.15
CA MET A 1 27.70 0.81 -5.64
C MET A 1 27.31 -0.41 -4.77
N PHE A 2 26.79 -0.24 -3.54
CA PHE A 2 26.23 -1.36 -2.72
C PHE A 2 24.80 -1.10 -2.20
N SER A 3 24.03 -0.21 -2.86
CA SER A 3 22.63 0.08 -2.46
C SER A 3 21.70 -1.12 -2.67
N TRP A 4 21.92 -1.89 -3.73
CA TRP A 4 21.17 -3.14 -4.00
C TRP A 4 21.44 -4.21 -2.94
N ALA A 5 22.70 -4.38 -2.50
CA ALA A 5 23.07 -5.33 -1.45
C ALA A 5 22.51 -4.91 -0.08
N LYS A 6 22.48 -3.60 0.21
CA LYS A 6 21.80 -3.05 1.41
C LYS A 6 20.28 -3.19 1.34
N SER A 7 19.68 -3.06 0.15
CA SER A 7 18.25 -3.32 -0.09
C SER A 7 17.91 -4.79 0.14
N ALA A 8 18.71 -5.71 -0.41
CA ALA A 8 18.56 -7.15 -0.18
C ALA A 8 18.75 -7.51 1.31
N LEU A 9 19.73 -6.92 2.00
CA LEU A 9 19.94 -7.10 3.43
C LEU A 9 18.80 -6.50 4.28
N SER A 10 18.28 -5.32 3.98
CA SER A 10 17.11 -4.73 4.65
C SER A 10 15.84 -5.56 4.38
N ALA A 11 15.68 -6.07 3.16
CA ALA A 11 14.60 -6.96 2.77
C ALA A 11 14.67 -8.34 3.47
N VAL A 12 15.83 -8.78 3.97
CA VAL A 12 15.97 -10.05 4.69
C VAL A 12 16.01 -9.85 6.22
N ALA A 13 16.65 -8.76 6.69
CA ALA A 13 16.93 -8.54 8.11
C ALA A 13 15.95 -7.58 8.82
N GLY A 14 15.03 -6.93 8.10
CA GLY A 14 14.06 -5.99 8.70
C GLY A 14 14.69 -4.71 9.24
N THR A 15 15.89 -4.35 8.79
CA THR A 15 16.59 -3.11 9.18
C THR A 15 16.02 -1.90 8.42
N GLU A 16 16.08 -0.71 9.05
CA GLU A 16 15.71 0.57 8.43
C GLU A 16 16.29 0.71 7.01
N GLU A 17 15.44 1.06 6.05
CA GLU A 17 15.87 1.22 4.66
C GLU A 17 16.93 2.32 4.55
N PRO A 18 17.94 2.15 3.67
CA PRO A 18 18.82 3.25 3.28
C PRO A 18 18.00 4.45 2.77
N ILE A 19 18.44 5.67 3.08
CA ILE A 19 17.89 6.86 2.43
C ILE A 19 18.44 6.92 1.00
N TYR A 20 17.58 6.64 0.02
CA TYR A 20 17.90 6.68 -1.41
C TYR A 20 17.68 8.06 -2.04
N GLY A 21 16.69 8.81 -1.53
CA GLY A 21 16.30 10.12 -2.03
C GLY A 21 15.16 10.08 -3.06
N PRO A 22 14.58 11.24 -3.42
CA PRO A 22 13.42 11.33 -4.31
C PRO A 22 13.71 10.89 -5.76
N GLU A 23 14.98 10.89 -6.19
CA GLU A 23 15.38 10.41 -7.51
C GLU A 23 15.30 8.88 -7.66
N ALA A 24 15.27 8.16 -6.53
CA ALA A 24 15.17 6.70 -6.51
C ALA A 24 13.74 6.17 -6.67
N ILE A 25 12.78 7.06 -6.93
CA ILE A 25 11.42 6.74 -7.36
C ILE A 25 11.20 7.45 -8.69
N GLN A 26 10.71 6.73 -9.69
CA GLN A 26 10.27 7.27 -10.97
C GLN A 26 8.75 7.16 -10.97
N PRO A 27 8.02 8.21 -10.52
CA PRO A 27 6.58 8.14 -10.43
C PRO A 27 5.94 7.99 -11.81
N VAL A 28 4.82 7.27 -11.84
CA VAL A 28 4.00 7.09 -13.04
C VAL A 28 3.72 8.41 -13.76
N GLY A 29 3.82 8.39 -15.09
CA GLY A 29 3.47 9.52 -15.97
C GLY A 29 4.37 10.75 -15.86
N LYS A 30 5.54 10.65 -15.22
CA LYS A 30 6.50 11.76 -15.07
C LYS A 30 7.70 11.67 -16.01
N ASN A 31 7.80 10.62 -16.83
CA ASN A 31 8.89 10.52 -17.80
C ASN A 31 8.68 11.52 -18.94
N ALA A 32 9.78 12.02 -19.50
CA ALA A 32 9.73 12.95 -20.63
C ALA A 32 9.00 12.30 -21.81
N GLY A 33 7.94 12.96 -22.29
CA GLY A 33 7.12 12.50 -23.41
C GLY A 33 6.01 11.51 -23.05
N ASP A 34 5.83 11.16 -21.77
CA ASP A 34 4.66 10.37 -21.37
C ASP A 34 3.36 11.16 -21.63
N PRO A 35 2.29 10.50 -22.12
CA PRO A 35 0.97 11.11 -22.14
C PRO A 35 0.48 11.34 -20.71
N ALA A 36 -0.56 12.15 -20.52
CA ALA A 36 -1.17 12.29 -19.20
C ALA A 36 -1.69 10.94 -18.67
N PHE A 37 -2.31 10.16 -19.56
CA PHE A 37 -2.86 8.83 -19.31
C PHE A 37 -2.88 8.01 -20.59
N THR A 38 -3.13 6.71 -20.44
CA THR A 38 -3.42 5.78 -21.54
C THR A 38 -4.77 5.11 -21.24
N GLU A 39 -5.63 4.98 -22.25
CA GLU A 39 -6.84 4.16 -22.13
C GLU A 39 -6.49 2.67 -22.11
N LEU A 40 -7.14 1.91 -21.24
CA LEU A 40 -6.87 0.49 -21.08
C LEU A 40 -7.42 -0.32 -22.27
N ALA A 41 -6.50 -0.97 -22.97
CA ALA A 41 -6.77 -2.10 -23.85
C ALA A 41 -6.86 -3.40 -23.04
N LYS A 42 -7.38 -4.47 -23.65
CA LYS A 42 -7.47 -5.79 -23.03
C LYS A 42 -6.12 -6.25 -22.47
N GLU A 43 -5.04 -6.07 -23.23
CA GLU A 43 -3.66 -6.44 -22.85
C GLU A 43 -3.19 -5.82 -21.52
N ASN A 44 -3.73 -4.65 -21.15
CA ASN A 44 -3.39 -4.00 -19.88
C ASN A 44 -4.01 -4.72 -18.67
N LEU A 45 -4.94 -5.66 -18.87
CA LEU A 45 -5.66 -6.38 -17.82
C LEU A 45 -5.02 -7.73 -17.46
N LYS A 46 -3.86 -8.05 -18.06
CA LYS A 46 -3.14 -9.30 -17.78
C LYS A 46 -2.59 -9.32 -16.36
N TRP A 47 -2.80 -10.44 -15.70
CA TRP A 47 -2.07 -10.83 -14.50
C TRP A 47 -0.58 -10.95 -14.80
N GLN A 48 0.23 -10.24 -14.04
CA GLN A 48 1.69 -10.32 -14.16
C GLN A 48 2.23 -11.56 -13.45
N ALA A 49 1.58 -11.99 -12.36
CA ALA A 49 1.88 -13.21 -11.61
C ALA A 49 3.39 -13.36 -11.30
N LEU A 50 4.01 -12.27 -10.84
CA LEU A 50 5.46 -12.19 -10.70
C LEU A 50 6.01 -13.26 -9.75
N ASN A 51 7.23 -13.72 -10.04
CA ASN A 51 7.91 -14.81 -9.33
C ASN A 51 8.87 -14.32 -8.21
N TYR A 52 8.75 -13.06 -7.80
CA TYR A 52 9.48 -12.48 -6.68
C TYR A 52 8.51 -11.82 -5.70
N THR A 53 8.99 -11.22 -4.61
CA THR A 53 8.12 -10.59 -3.60
C THR A 53 7.17 -9.56 -4.22
N ASN A 54 5.88 -9.88 -4.27
CA ASN A 54 4.85 -8.98 -4.80
C ASN A 54 3.46 -9.28 -4.24
N VAL A 55 2.59 -8.29 -4.34
CA VAL A 55 1.15 -8.44 -4.15
C VAL A 55 0.45 -7.90 -5.40
N GLU A 56 -0.28 -8.76 -6.10
CA GLU A 56 -1.13 -8.39 -7.23
C GLU A 56 -2.59 -8.61 -6.83
N THR A 57 -3.45 -7.64 -7.11
CA THR A 57 -4.85 -7.68 -6.75
C THR A 57 -5.75 -7.27 -7.89
N GLN A 58 -6.91 -7.92 -7.95
CA GLN A 58 -8.08 -7.43 -8.68
C GLN A 58 -9.18 -7.18 -7.65
N THR A 59 -9.67 -5.94 -7.60
CA THR A 59 -10.68 -5.48 -6.65
C THR A 59 -11.85 -4.87 -7.41
N PHE A 60 -13.05 -5.37 -7.11
CA PHE A 60 -14.29 -5.03 -7.78
C PHE A 60 -15.23 -4.36 -6.78
N TYR A 61 -15.25 -3.04 -6.77
CA TYR A 61 -16.08 -2.24 -5.87
C TYR A 61 -17.48 -2.06 -6.45
N PHE A 62 -18.52 -2.28 -5.65
CA PHE A 62 -19.90 -2.07 -6.03
C PHE A 62 -20.59 -1.07 -5.11
N LEU A 63 -21.53 -0.32 -5.70
CA LEU A 63 -22.50 0.53 -5.04
C LEU A 63 -23.86 0.18 -5.65
N SER A 64 -24.63 -0.61 -4.91
CA SER A 64 -25.93 -1.08 -5.37
C SER A 64 -27.01 0.00 -5.27
N ASP A 65 -28.05 -0.13 -6.08
CA ASP A 65 -29.22 0.76 -6.04
C ASP A 65 -29.99 0.65 -4.72
N ALA A 66 -29.89 -0.50 -4.04
CA ALA A 66 -30.43 -0.72 -2.70
C ALA A 66 -29.59 -0.06 -1.58
N GLY A 67 -28.44 0.55 -1.90
CA GLY A 67 -27.59 1.25 -0.95
C GLY A 67 -26.53 0.40 -0.25
N HIS A 68 -26.40 -0.89 -0.61
CA HIS A 68 -25.23 -1.69 -0.23
C HIS A 68 -23.98 -1.19 -0.94
N ILE A 69 -22.86 -1.20 -0.23
CA ILE A 69 -21.55 -0.81 -0.73
C ILE A 69 -20.58 -1.92 -0.37
N GLY A 70 -19.62 -2.23 -1.22
CA GLY A 70 -18.66 -3.28 -0.89
C GLY A 70 -17.66 -3.54 -1.99
N PHE A 71 -16.92 -4.63 -1.83
CA PHE A 71 -16.03 -5.12 -2.86
C PHE A 71 -15.83 -6.63 -2.80
N PHE A 72 -15.49 -7.19 -3.96
CA PHE A 72 -14.87 -8.50 -4.08
C PHE A 72 -13.41 -8.31 -4.43
N GLN A 73 -12.53 -9.08 -3.81
CA GLN A 73 -11.10 -8.96 -4.08
C GLN A 73 -10.45 -10.33 -4.18
N VAL A 74 -9.63 -10.53 -5.20
CA VAL A 74 -8.65 -11.60 -5.22
C VAL A 74 -7.27 -10.99 -4.98
N ILE A 75 -6.52 -11.60 -4.06
CA ILE A 75 -5.14 -11.23 -3.74
C ILE A 75 -4.25 -12.39 -4.14
N TYR A 76 -3.37 -12.17 -5.11
CA TYR A 76 -2.27 -13.06 -5.46
C TYR A 76 -0.98 -12.50 -4.85
N ASN A 77 -0.41 -13.20 -3.87
CA ASN A 77 0.77 -12.75 -3.16
C ASN A 77 1.89 -13.77 -3.30
N ASN A 78 3.07 -13.33 -3.74
CA ASN A 78 4.27 -14.13 -3.76
C ASN A 78 5.25 -13.62 -2.70
N ILE A 79 5.70 -14.51 -1.83
CA ILE A 79 6.58 -14.22 -0.71
C ILE A 79 7.98 -14.76 -1.05
N PHE A 80 8.92 -13.85 -1.29
CA PHE A 80 10.33 -14.13 -1.60
C PHE A 80 10.57 -15.07 -2.81
N GLY A 81 9.62 -15.16 -3.75
CA GLY A 81 9.71 -16.08 -4.89
C GLY A 81 9.51 -17.55 -4.54
N ALA A 82 9.27 -17.88 -3.26
CA ALA A 82 9.26 -19.25 -2.76
C ALA A 82 7.86 -19.76 -2.43
N ARG A 83 6.96 -18.88 -2.01
CA ARG A 83 5.60 -19.26 -1.60
C ARG A 83 4.57 -18.29 -2.15
N THR A 84 3.64 -18.84 -2.92
CA THR A 84 2.43 -18.13 -3.34
C THR A 84 1.30 -18.39 -2.33
N THR A 85 0.61 -17.32 -1.94
CA THR A 85 -0.64 -17.38 -1.18
C THR A 85 -1.70 -16.63 -1.94
N VAL A 86 -2.89 -17.20 -2.05
CA VAL A 86 -4.01 -16.55 -2.72
C VAL A 86 -5.21 -16.47 -1.77
N GLN A 87 -5.90 -15.34 -1.77
CA GLN A 87 -7.11 -15.12 -0.98
C GLN A 87 -8.23 -14.54 -1.84
N PHE A 88 -9.47 -14.92 -1.52
CA PHE A 88 -10.66 -14.24 -2.01
C PHE A 88 -11.37 -13.56 -0.84
N ASN A 89 -11.61 -12.26 -0.96
CA ASN A 89 -12.29 -11.46 0.05
C ASN A 89 -13.66 -11.01 -0.47
N THR A 90 -14.67 -11.11 0.39
CA THR A 90 -15.97 -10.48 0.19
C THR A 90 -16.21 -9.48 1.32
N LYS A 91 -16.42 -8.21 0.97
CA LYS A 91 -16.83 -7.18 1.92
C LYS A 91 -18.13 -6.54 1.46
N LEU A 92 -19.13 -6.51 2.33
CA LEU A 92 -20.44 -5.91 2.05
C LEU A 92 -20.93 -5.13 3.26
N PHE A 93 -21.06 -3.82 3.08
CA PHE A 93 -21.69 -2.90 4.01
C PHE A 93 -23.18 -2.81 3.71
N TYR A 94 -23.98 -2.86 4.77
CA TYR A 94 -25.42 -2.64 4.69
C TYR A 94 -25.72 -1.14 4.62
N PRO A 95 -26.88 -0.75 4.05
CA PRO A 95 -27.24 0.65 3.87
C PRO A 95 -27.13 1.41 5.19
N ASN A 96 -26.52 2.59 5.13
CA ASN A 96 -26.30 3.46 6.29
C ASN A 96 -25.50 2.82 7.45
N ASN A 97 -24.81 1.70 7.21
CA ASN A 97 -24.14 0.92 8.26
C ASN A 97 -25.09 0.53 9.41
N GLU A 98 -26.35 0.21 9.07
CA GLU A 98 -27.43 -0.09 10.03
C GLU A 98 -27.20 -1.36 10.85
N LYS A 99 -26.36 -2.27 10.35
CA LYS A 99 -25.95 -3.50 11.01
C LYS A 99 -24.51 -3.85 10.63
N PRO A 100 -23.84 -4.75 11.39
CA PRO A 100 -22.47 -5.16 11.11
C PRO A 100 -22.31 -5.62 9.65
N PHE A 101 -21.25 -5.13 9.00
CA PHE A 101 -20.92 -5.54 7.65
C PHE A 101 -20.58 -7.03 7.57
N LEU A 102 -20.79 -7.61 6.39
CA LEU A 102 -20.27 -8.93 6.06
C LEU A 102 -18.80 -8.80 5.66
N TRP A 103 -17.94 -9.60 6.28
CA TRP A 103 -16.55 -9.78 5.91
C TRP A 103 -16.22 -11.26 5.83
N SER A 104 -15.68 -11.68 4.69
CA SER A 104 -15.08 -12.99 4.51
C SER A 104 -13.72 -12.83 3.84
N SER A 105 -12.72 -13.53 4.35
CA SER A 105 -11.37 -13.61 3.77
C SER A 105 -10.94 -15.07 3.75
N ASP A 106 -11.02 -15.67 2.56
CA ASP A 106 -10.89 -17.10 2.40
C ASP A 106 -9.60 -17.45 1.64
N PRO A 107 -8.71 -18.28 2.21
CA PRO A 107 -7.55 -18.77 1.49
C PRO A 107 -7.98 -19.72 0.36
N LEU A 108 -7.35 -19.59 -0.81
CA LEU A 108 -7.65 -20.39 -1.98
C LEU A 108 -6.59 -21.48 -2.23
N SER A 109 -7.01 -22.59 -2.84
CA SER A 109 -6.17 -23.70 -3.27
C SER A 109 -6.38 -23.99 -4.76
N ASN A 110 -5.43 -24.70 -5.39
CA ASN A 110 -5.48 -25.09 -6.80
C ASN A 110 -5.77 -23.91 -7.75
N HIS A 111 -5.07 -22.80 -7.51
CA HIS A 111 -5.25 -21.58 -8.29
C HIS A 111 -4.47 -21.62 -9.60
N GLY A 112 -4.95 -20.86 -10.58
CA GLY A 112 -4.32 -20.70 -11.88
C GLY A 112 -4.92 -19.55 -12.67
N PHE A 113 -4.37 -19.36 -13.86
CA PHE A 113 -4.84 -18.39 -14.84
C PHE A 113 -5.22 -19.11 -16.14
N ASP A 114 -6.05 -18.48 -16.96
CA ASP A 114 -6.21 -18.92 -18.34
C ASP A 114 -4.91 -18.73 -19.15
N GLU A 115 -4.83 -19.33 -20.34
CA GLU A 115 -3.64 -19.26 -21.21
C GLU A 115 -3.21 -17.81 -21.51
N GLY A 116 -4.17 -16.90 -21.62
CA GLY A 116 -3.93 -15.48 -21.86
C GLY A 116 -3.59 -14.66 -20.60
N HIS A 117 -3.64 -15.25 -19.41
CA HIS A 117 -3.45 -14.56 -18.12
C HIS A 117 -4.45 -13.41 -17.86
N TYR A 118 -5.66 -13.49 -18.39
CA TYR A 118 -6.73 -12.51 -18.19
C TYR A 118 -7.71 -12.89 -17.10
N SER A 119 -7.91 -14.19 -16.90
CA SER A 119 -8.89 -14.77 -16.01
C SER A 119 -8.20 -15.56 -14.91
N PHE A 120 -8.76 -15.48 -13.71
CA PHE A 120 -8.26 -16.19 -12.54
C PHE A 120 -9.24 -17.29 -12.13
N HIS A 121 -8.72 -18.45 -11.74
CA HIS A 121 -9.52 -19.54 -11.19
C HIS A 121 -8.83 -20.15 -9.97
N ALA A 122 -9.62 -20.72 -9.07
CA ALA A 122 -9.20 -21.55 -7.96
C ALA A 122 -10.37 -22.45 -7.53
N ASP A 123 -10.15 -23.36 -6.58
CA ASP A 123 -11.24 -24.14 -6.01
C ASP A 123 -12.34 -23.21 -5.44
N GLY A 124 -13.55 -23.34 -5.99
CA GLY A 124 -14.70 -22.54 -5.58
C GLY A 124 -14.67 -21.07 -6.03
N VAL A 125 -13.70 -20.62 -6.83
CA VAL A 125 -13.64 -19.24 -7.35
C VAL A 125 -13.33 -19.21 -8.84
N SER A 126 -14.05 -18.38 -9.58
CA SER A 126 -13.78 -18.08 -10.97
C SER A 126 -14.03 -16.59 -11.24
N ILE A 127 -13.01 -15.89 -11.74
CA ILE A 127 -13.07 -14.50 -12.21
C ILE A 127 -12.67 -14.51 -13.68
N GLN A 128 -13.66 -14.33 -14.55
CA GLN A 128 -13.49 -14.48 -16.00
C GLN A 128 -13.65 -13.15 -16.70
N LEU A 129 -12.63 -12.72 -17.46
CA LEU A 129 -12.75 -11.63 -18.41
C LEU A 129 -13.37 -12.18 -19.71
N ASN A 130 -14.37 -11.49 -20.25
CA ASN A 130 -14.96 -11.87 -21.53
C ASN A 130 -14.00 -11.59 -22.71
N GLU A 131 -14.35 -12.13 -23.89
CA GLU A 131 -13.48 -12.14 -25.05
C GLU A 131 -13.07 -10.73 -25.52
N ASP A 132 -13.97 -9.76 -25.50
CA ASP A 132 -13.72 -8.38 -25.92
C ASP A 132 -13.06 -7.50 -24.82
N GLY A 133 -12.90 -8.02 -23.60
CA GLY A 133 -12.30 -7.29 -22.49
C GLY A 133 -13.17 -6.17 -21.92
N SER A 134 -14.49 -6.26 -22.05
CA SER A 134 -15.46 -5.27 -21.53
C SER A 134 -16.13 -5.67 -20.22
N ALA A 135 -16.13 -6.96 -19.85
CA ALA A 135 -16.83 -7.43 -18.67
C ALA A 135 -16.12 -8.57 -17.92
N TYR A 136 -16.18 -8.52 -16.60
CA TYR A 136 -15.80 -9.62 -15.71
C TYR A 136 -17.04 -10.33 -15.16
N THR A 137 -17.00 -11.65 -15.13
CA THR A 137 -17.96 -12.47 -14.36
C THR A 137 -17.24 -13.11 -13.17
N ILE A 138 -17.77 -12.92 -11.97
CA ILE A 138 -17.22 -13.43 -10.72
C ILE A 138 -18.21 -14.44 -10.14
N LYS A 139 -17.74 -15.67 -9.94
CA LYS A 139 -18.46 -16.73 -9.25
C LYS A 139 -17.59 -17.22 -8.09
N ALA A 140 -18.09 -17.15 -6.87
CA ALA A 140 -17.39 -17.64 -5.69
C ALA A 140 -18.34 -18.41 -4.75
N ALA A 141 -17.93 -19.61 -4.37
CA ALA A 141 -18.62 -20.49 -3.44
C ALA A 141 -17.62 -21.14 -2.48
N VAL A 142 -16.71 -20.32 -1.93
CA VAL A 142 -15.60 -20.76 -1.06
C VAL A 142 -16.09 -21.07 0.35
N ASN A 143 -17.15 -20.39 0.79
CA ASN A 143 -17.77 -20.57 2.10
C ASN A 143 -19.31 -20.39 1.99
N ASN A 144 -20.02 -20.77 3.06
CA ASN A 144 -21.49 -20.68 3.11
C ASN A 144 -22.02 -19.33 3.64
N SER A 145 -21.14 -18.38 3.94
CA SER A 145 -21.50 -17.04 4.42
C SER A 145 -21.67 -16.04 3.28
N SER A 146 -20.99 -16.26 2.15
CA SER A 146 -21.03 -15.39 0.97
C SER A 146 -20.84 -16.19 -0.33
N LEU A 147 -21.94 -16.57 -0.98
CA LEU A 147 -21.91 -17.10 -2.34
C LEU A 147 -22.10 -15.94 -3.34
N VAL A 148 -21.10 -15.71 -4.19
CA VAL A 148 -21.06 -14.58 -5.11
C VAL A 148 -21.36 -15.07 -6.52
N ASN A 149 -22.27 -14.39 -7.22
CA ASN A 149 -22.48 -14.55 -8.65
C ASN A 149 -22.84 -13.19 -9.25
N VAL A 150 -21.84 -12.51 -9.81
CA VAL A 150 -21.94 -11.10 -10.20
C VAL A 150 -21.22 -10.85 -11.52
N LYS A 151 -21.66 -9.85 -12.26
CA LYS A 151 -21.06 -9.39 -13.50
C LYS A 151 -20.77 -7.89 -13.40
N PHE A 152 -19.55 -7.51 -13.77
CA PHE A 152 -19.12 -6.12 -13.90
C PHE A 152 -18.89 -5.84 -15.37
N THR A 153 -19.66 -4.93 -15.96
CA THR A 153 -19.51 -4.49 -17.35
C THR A 153 -19.02 -3.05 -17.36
N ARG A 154 -17.85 -2.77 -17.93
CA ARG A 154 -17.37 -1.39 -18.02
C ARG A 154 -18.36 -0.55 -18.85
N THR A 155 -18.72 0.62 -18.36
CA THR A 155 -19.58 1.57 -19.09
C THR A 155 -18.79 2.79 -19.58
N ALA A 156 -17.54 2.96 -19.15
CA ALA A 156 -16.62 3.99 -19.64
C ALA A 156 -15.23 3.39 -19.91
N PRO A 157 -14.41 3.97 -20.81
CA PRO A 157 -13.04 3.51 -21.02
C PRO A 157 -12.26 3.43 -19.69
N GLY A 158 -11.44 2.40 -19.56
CA GLY A 158 -10.55 2.27 -18.41
C GLY A 158 -9.32 3.13 -18.62
N PHE A 159 -8.59 3.46 -17.56
CA PHE A 159 -7.38 4.26 -17.68
C PHE A 159 -6.25 3.82 -16.74
N GLN A 160 -5.05 4.25 -17.11
CA GLN A 160 -3.84 4.23 -16.29
C GLN A 160 -3.13 5.58 -16.41
N GLY A 161 -2.40 5.99 -15.37
CA GLY A 161 -1.56 7.19 -15.44
C GLY A 161 -0.38 6.99 -16.39
N GLY A 162 0.01 8.03 -17.11
CA GLY A 162 1.18 7.95 -17.99
C GLY A 162 1.04 6.92 -19.11
N LYS A 163 2.18 6.51 -19.66
CA LYS A 163 2.23 5.49 -20.72
C LYS A 163 1.90 4.09 -20.22
N THR A 164 2.37 3.72 -19.01
CA THR A 164 2.38 2.33 -18.52
C THR A 164 1.57 2.08 -17.25
N GLY A 165 1.10 3.12 -16.54
CA GLY A 165 0.50 2.96 -15.22
C GLY A 165 1.50 2.65 -14.10
N THR A 166 2.80 2.58 -14.40
CA THR A 166 3.82 2.06 -13.48
C THR A 166 4.70 3.15 -12.89
N SER A 167 4.89 3.09 -11.57
CA SER A 167 5.96 3.79 -10.85
C SER A 167 7.07 2.79 -10.52
N ASN A 168 8.32 3.16 -10.77
CA ASN A 168 9.47 2.30 -10.55
C ASN A 168 10.32 2.79 -9.37
N TYR A 169 10.90 1.85 -8.64
CA TYR A 169 11.77 2.10 -7.49
C TYR A 169 13.17 1.59 -7.83
N GLY A 170 14.16 2.46 -7.70
CA GLY A 170 15.53 2.14 -8.08
C GLY A 170 16.37 3.38 -8.27
N THR A 171 17.66 3.30 -7.92
CA THR A 171 18.64 4.33 -8.28
C THR A 171 19.05 4.28 -9.74
N ASP A 172 18.83 3.14 -10.41
CA ASP A 172 18.97 3.01 -11.85
C ASP A 172 17.57 2.76 -12.46
N PRO A 173 17.03 3.72 -13.22
CA PRO A 173 15.73 3.57 -13.89
C PRO A 173 15.67 2.40 -14.89
N LYS A 174 16.82 1.89 -15.37
CA LYS A 174 16.89 0.73 -16.28
C LYS A 174 16.83 -0.60 -15.56
N GLU A 175 17.15 -0.62 -14.26
CA GLU A 175 17.16 -1.81 -13.41
C GLU A 175 16.40 -1.54 -12.10
N PRO A 176 15.08 -1.30 -12.17
CA PRO A 176 14.28 -1.07 -10.98
C PRO A 176 14.24 -2.33 -10.11
N TRP A 177 14.33 -2.17 -8.79
CA TRP A 177 14.21 -3.27 -7.82
C TRP A 177 12.79 -3.44 -7.29
N GLY A 178 11.90 -2.50 -7.61
CA GLY A 178 10.51 -2.55 -7.21
C GLY A 178 9.64 -1.75 -8.17
N SER A 179 8.35 -2.08 -8.20
CA SER A 179 7.38 -1.41 -9.05
C SER A 179 6.02 -1.31 -8.36
N MET A 180 5.25 -0.31 -8.76
CA MET A 180 3.86 -0.12 -8.37
C MET A 180 3.03 0.25 -9.57
N HIS A 181 1.86 -0.34 -9.68
CA HIS A 181 1.03 -0.27 -10.86
C HIS A 181 -0.44 -0.25 -10.48
N HIS A 182 -1.23 0.59 -11.16
CA HIS A 182 -2.66 0.74 -10.91
C HIS A 182 -3.43 1.04 -12.20
N HIS A 183 -4.40 0.18 -12.48
CA HIS A 183 -5.32 0.28 -13.61
C HIS A 183 -6.75 0.34 -13.11
N PHE A 184 -7.56 1.20 -13.72
CA PHE A 184 -8.94 1.41 -13.29
C PHE A 184 -9.94 1.27 -14.42
N TRP A 185 -11.04 0.57 -14.18
CA TRP A 185 -12.31 0.89 -14.85
C TRP A 185 -13.09 1.83 -13.93
N PRO A 186 -13.18 3.13 -14.24
CA PRO A 186 -13.76 4.11 -13.33
C PRO A 186 -15.25 3.90 -13.14
N ARG A 187 -15.92 3.29 -14.12
CA ARG A 187 -17.37 3.12 -14.13
C ARG A 187 -17.76 1.81 -14.78
N CYS A 188 -18.54 1.04 -14.04
CA CYS A 188 -19.11 -0.24 -14.44
C CYS A 188 -20.59 -0.29 -14.09
N GLY A 189 -21.38 -0.98 -14.91
CA GLY A 189 -22.65 -1.55 -14.49
C GLY A 189 -22.38 -2.87 -13.75
N VAL A 190 -23.06 -3.05 -12.62
CA VAL A 190 -22.99 -4.25 -11.80
C VAL A 190 -24.33 -4.95 -11.84
N GLU A 191 -24.31 -6.25 -12.06
CA GLU A 191 -25.51 -7.11 -12.07
C GLU A 191 -25.25 -8.36 -11.23
N GLY A 192 -26.25 -8.82 -10.49
CA GLY A 192 -26.19 -10.10 -9.76
C GLY A 192 -26.34 -9.97 -8.25
N SER A 193 -25.81 -10.95 -7.52
CA SER A 193 -26.16 -11.12 -6.10
C SER A 193 -25.08 -11.76 -5.26
N VAL A 194 -25.18 -11.52 -3.95
CA VAL A 194 -24.48 -12.27 -2.90
C VAL A 194 -25.52 -13.02 -2.06
N ILE A 195 -25.45 -14.35 -2.03
CA ILE A 195 -26.27 -15.16 -1.13
C ILE A 195 -25.56 -15.25 0.21
N THR A 196 -26.22 -14.75 1.25
CA THR A 196 -25.76 -14.78 2.64
C THR A 196 -26.60 -15.77 3.46
N ARG A 197 -26.22 -15.98 4.72
CA ARG A 197 -27.03 -16.79 5.66
C ARG A 197 -28.41 -16.19 5.93
N GLU A 198 -28.57 -14.88 5.75
CA GLU A 198 -29.83 -14.16 5.97
C GLU A 198 -30.71 -14.09 4.71
N GLY A 199 -30.16 -14.49 3.55
CA GLY A 199 -30.86 -14.44 2.27
C GLY A 199 -29.99 -13.86 1.15
N GLU A 200 -30.61 -13.77 -0.02
CA GLU A 200 -30.00 -13.18 -1.21
C GLU A 200 -30.01 -11.65 -1.14
N ILE A 201 -28.85 -11.04 -1.39
CA ILE A 201 -28.69 -9.59 -1.52
C ILE A 201 -28.40 -9.29 -2.99
N LYS A 202 -29.33 -8.59 -3.64
CA LYS A 202 -29.11 -8.02 -4.98
C LYS A 202 -28.13 -6.86 -4.88
N ILE A 203 -27.15 -6.83 -5.78
CA ILE A 203 -26.13 -5.79 -5.82
C ILE A 203 -26.12 -5.01 -7.14
N ASP A 204 -27.21 -5.10 -7.90
CA ASP A 204 -27.39 -4.34 -9.14
C ASP A 204 -27.16 -2.84 -8.89
N GLY A 205 -26.41 -2.20 -9.77
CA GLY A 205 -26.06 -0.78 -9.63
C GLY A 205 -24.77 -0.41 -10.34
N ARG A 206 -23.96 0.43 -9.70
CA ARG A 206 -22.70 0.97 -10.25
C ARG A 206 -21.49 0.34 -9.59
N GLY A 207 -20.36 0.36 -10.28
CA GLY A 207 -19.13 -0.18 -9.75
C GLY A 207 -17.87 0.42 -10.37
N MET A 208 -16.76 -0.01 -9.81
CA MET A 208 -15.41 0.36 -10.21
C MET A 208 -14.51 -0.86 -10.09
N PHE A 209 -13.63 -1.05 -11.06
CA PHE A 209 -12.63 -2.11 -11.03
C PHE A 209 -11.24 -1.51 -10.86
N SER A 210 -10.43 -2.12 -10.00
CA SER A 210 -9.03 -1.79 -9.75
C SER A 210 -8.18 -3.03 -9.93
N HIS A 211 -7.18 -2.96 -10.81
CA HIS A 211 -6.11 -3.96 -10.92
C HIS A 211 -4.82 -3.29 -10.48
N ALA A 212 -4.26 -3.77 -9.38
CA ALA A 212 -3.06 -3.19 -8.79
C ALA A 212 -1.98 -4.25 -8.63
N LEU A 213 -0.74 -3.82 -8.85
CA LEU A 213 0.44 -4.63 -8.58
C LEU A 213 1.43 -3.83 -7.74
N GLN A 214 1.88 -4.44 -6.65
CA GLN A 214 2.97 -3.95 -5.82
C GLN A 214 4.11 -4.96 -5.85
N GLY A 215 5.09 -4.74 -6.71
CA GLY A 215 6.30 -5.54 -6.87
C GLY A 215 7.35 -5.28 -5.79
N MET A 216 6.95 -5.13 -4.52
CA MET A 216 7.85 -4.99 -3.38
C MET A 216 7.07 -5.12 -2.07
N LYS A 217 7.78 -5.05 -0.93
CA LYS A 217 7.15 -5.07 0.39
C LYS A 217 6.30 -3.79 0.64
N PRO A 218 5.10 -3.90 1.22
CA PRO A 218 4.21 -2.74 1.39
C PRO A 218 4.82 -1.55 2.13
N HIS A 219 5.54 -1.81 3.23
CA HIS A 219 6.16 -0.76 4.05
C HIS A 219 7.36 -0.07 3.38
N HIS A 220 7.92 -0.67 2.32
CA HIS A 220 8.96 -0.05 1.50
C HIS A 220 8.35 0.72 0.32
N ALA A 221 7.18 0.31 -0.17
CA ALA A 221 6.50 0.99 -1.26
C ALA A 221 5.92 2.34 -0.81
N ALA A 222 5.18 2.33 0.30
CA ALA A 222 4.40 3.49 0.72
C ALA A 222 4.27 3.57 2.24
N ALA A 223 4.33 4.81 2.73
CA ALA A 223 4.08 5.13 4.13
C ALA A 223 2.60 5.47 4.38
N ARG A 224 1.91 6.01 3.37
CA ARG A 224 0.48 6.36 3.41
C ARG A 224 -0.19 6.18 2.06
N TRP A 225 -1.48 5.86 2.08
CA TRP A 225 -2.35 5.87 0.92
C TRP A 225 -3.62 6.67 1.20
N ASN A 226 -4.14 7.28 0.15
CA ASN A 226 -5.50 7.77 0.08
C ASN A 226 -6.15 7.23 -1.18
N PHE A 227 -7.39 6.83 -1.07
CA PHE A 227 -8.19 6.36 -2.19
C PHE A 227 -9.57 7.01 -2.14
N ALA A 228 -10.06 7.43 -3.29
CA ALA A 228 -11.39 7.98 -3.49
C ALA A 228 -12.02 7.34 -4.72
N ASN A 229 -13.19 6.73 -4.52
CA ASN A 229 -14.08 6.23 -5.55
C ASN A 229 -15.43 6.93 -5.39
N PHE A 230 -15.62 8.04 -6.11
CA PHE A 230 -16.89 8.75 -6.16
C PHE A 230 -17.76 8.20 -7.28
N GLN A 231 -19.03 7.92 -7.00
CA GLN A 231 -20.00 7.46 -7.98
C GLN A 231 -21.34 8.19 -7.81
N SER A 232 -21.79 8.86 -8.86
CA SER A 232 -23.09 9.53 -8.97
C SER A 232 -23.83 9.05 -10.23
N PRO A 233 -25.11 9.44 -10.42
CA PRO A 233 -25.87 9.03 -11.59
C PRO A 233 -25.16 9.33 -12.91
N SER A 234 -24.46 10.46 -13.03
CA SER A 234 -23.80 10.87 -14.29
C SER A 234 -22.28 10.75 -14.26
N TYR A 235 -21.66 10.80 -13.08
CA TYR A 235 -20.20 10.85 -12.95
C TYR A 235 -19.62 9.71 -12.13
N SER A 236 -18.37 9.38 -12.45
CA SER A 236 -17.45 8.66 -11.57
C SER A 236 -16.16 9.46 -11.48
N ALA A 237 -15.56 9.54 -10.29
CA ALA A 237 -14.29 10.22 -10.10
C ALA A 237 -13.39 9.39 -9.18
N ILE A 238 -12.27 8.92 -9.75
CA ILE A 238 -11.30 8.06 -9.07
C ILE A 238 -10.05 8.88 -8.78
N LEU A 239 -9.57 8.85 -7.55
CA LEU A 239 -8.30 9.47 -7.16
C LEU A 239 -7.59 8.57 -6.17
N MET A 240 -6.44 8.05 -6.59
CA MET A 240 -5.53 7.31 -5.74
C MET A 240 -4.27 8.12 -5.56
N GLU A 241 -3.84 8.28 -4.31
CA GLU A 241 -2.59 8.93 -3.93
C GLU A 241 -1.85 8.03 -2.95
N PHE A 242 -0.55 7.83 -3.17
CA PHE A 242 0.31 7.31 -2.12
C PHE A 242 1.52 8.20 -1.91
N LYS A 243 2.05 8.11 -0.69
CA LYS A 243 3.27 8.81 -0.30
C LYS A 243 4.31 7.79 0.08
N THR A 244 5.46 7.83 -0.60
CA THR A 244 6.56 6.90 -0.34
C THR A 244 7.13 7.10 1.08
N PRO A 245 7.85 6.11 1.62
CA PRO A 245 8.60 6.28 2.85
C PRO A 245 9.65 7.40 2.74
N PRO A 246 10.17 7.91 3.89
CA PRO A 246 11.28 8.85 3.90
C PRO A 246 12.50 8.42 3.08
N SER A 247 12.72 7.11 2.92
CA SER A 247 13.77 6.52 2.07
C SER A 247 13.76 7.07 0.65
N TYR A 248 12.57 7.36 0.09
CA TYR A 248 12.37 7.86 -1.27
C TYR A 248 11.92 9.33 -1.27
N GLY A 249 12.35 10.10 -0.28
CA GLY A 249 12.06 11.54 -0.22
C GLY A 249 10.62 11.88 0.15
N SER A 250 9.81 10.91 0.59
CA SER A 250 8.37 11.13 0.85
C SER A 250 7.62 11.68 -0.37
N THR A 251 8.02 11.22 -1.55
CA THR A 251 7.43 11.55 -2.85
C THR A 251 5.97 11.13 -2.91
N VAL A 252 5.14 12.03 -3.44
CA VAL A 252 3.72 11.77 -3.67
C VAL A 252 3.54 11.27 -5.10
N VAL A 253 2.81 10.18 -5.24
CA VAL A 253 2.45 9.56 -6.51
C VAL A 253 0.93 9.51 -6.62
N ARG A 254 0.38 9.83 -7.78
CA ARG A 254 -1.07 9.89 -8.00
C ARG A 254 -1.48 9.29 -9.33
N VAL A 255 -2.68 8.74 -9.33
CA VAL A 255 -3.45 8.38 -10.52
C VAL A 255 -4.88 8.87 -10.30
N SER A 256 -5.43 9.61 -11.26
CA SER A 256 -6.73 10.26 -11.15
C SER A 256 -7.51 10.18 -12.46
N GLY A 257 -8.84 10.19 -12.39
CA GLY A 257 -9.68 10.24 -13.57
C GLY A 257 -11.14 10.55 -13.26
N ILE A 258 -11.82 11.14 -14.22
CA ILE A 258 -13.24 11.45 -14.19
C ILE A 258 -13.88 10.84 -15.44
N ALA A 259 -14.95 10.09 -15.26
CA ALA A 259 -15.67 9.46 -16.37
C ALA A 259 -17.18 9.66 -16.25
N THR A 260 -17.84 9.60 -17.40
CA THR A 260 -19.28 9.44 -17.55
C THR A 260 -19.55 8.20 -18.41
N ASP A 261 -20.81 7.82 -18.59
CA ASP A 261 -21.13 6.67 -19.44
C ASP A 261 -20.66 6.93 -20.90
N GLY A 262 -19.94 5.96 -21.43
CA GLY A 262 -19.32 5.97 -22.76
C GLY A 262 -18.02 6.77 -22.88
N LYS A 263 -17.59 7.55 -21.87
CA LYS A 263 -16.47 8.49 -22.04
C LYS A 263 -15.64 8.78 -20.79
N LEU A 264 -14.32 8.81 -20.94
CA LEU A 264 -13.41 9.47 -20.02
C LEU A 264 -13.42 10.98 -20.27
N LEU A 265 -13.79 11.77 -19.25
CA LEU A 265 -13.71 13.22 -19.34
C LEU A 265 -12.27 13.70 -19.17
N THR A 266 -11.53 13.07 -18.26
CA THR A 266 -10.09 13.26 -18.11
C THR A 266 -9.49 12.11 -17.31
N ALA A 267 -8.19 11.89 -17.46
CA ALA A 267 -7.40 11.04 -16.58
C ALA A 267 -5.95 11.55 -16.52
N GLY A 268 -5.21 11.10 -15.52
CA GLY A 268 -3.78 11.35 -15.43
C GLY A 268 -3.24 11.21 -14.02
N ILE A 269 -2.33 12.12 -13.67
CA ILE A 269 -1.54 12.06 -12.43
C ILE A 269 -1.66 13.34 -11.58
N ASN A 270 -2.59 14.21 -11.96
CA ASN A 270 -2.82 15.50 -11.33
C ASN A 270 -4.05 15.47 -10.42
N GLY A 271 -4.07 16.33 -9.42
CA GLY A 271 -5.09 16.36 -8.38
C GLY A 271 -4.46 16.47 -7.01
N GLU A 272 -5.30 16.46 -5.99
CA GLU A 272 -4.89 16.65 -4.60
C GLU A 272 -5.89 16.00 -3.64
N ILE A 273 -5.38 15.39 -2.58
CA ILE A 273 -6.19 14.94 -1.43
C ILE A 273 -5.68 15.67 -0.19
N LYS A 274 -6.59 16.25 0.58
CA LYS A 274 -6.28 16.85 1.89
C LYS A 274 -7.22 16.30 2.95
N HIS A 275 -6.66 15.81 4.05
CA HIS A 275 -7.40 15.63 5.29
C HIS A 275 -7.51 17.00 5.95
N LEU A 276 -8.72 17.57 5.96
CA LEU A 276 -8.98 18.93 6.43
C LEU A 276 -8.99 18.98 7.96
N GLU A 277 -9.66 17.99 8.56
CA GLU A 277 -9.68 17.78 10.00
C GLU A 277 -9.37 16.32 10.30
N THR A 278 -8.71 16.10 11.43
CA THR A 278 -8.35 14.77 11.91
C THR A 278 -8.59 14.68 13.41
N LYS A 279 -8.83 13.47 13.90
CA LYS A 279 -8.79 13.13 15.32
C LYS A 279 -7.75 12.05 15.55
N GLN A 280 -7.16 12.00 16.73
CA GLN A 280 -6.25 10.92 17.08
C GLN A 280 -7.07 9.65 17.36
N ASP A 281 -6.70 8.54 16.72
CA ASP A 281 -7.24 7.22 17.06
C ASP A 281 -6.73 6.79 18.44
N SER A 282 -7.65 6.36 19.31
CA SER A 282 -7.36 5.96 20.68
C SER A 282 -6.44 4.75 20.78
N ASP A 283 -6.39 3.91 19.75
CA ASP A 283 -5.73 2.59 19.82
C ASP A 283 -4.37 2.56 19.10
N ASN A 284 -4.07 3.53 18.23
CA ASN A 284 -2.91 3.45 17.34
C ASN A 284 -2.22 4.78 16.96
N ASP A 285 -2.58 5.90 17.60
CA ASP A 285 -2.00 7.25 17.39
C ASP A 285 -2.11 7.81 15.96
N TRP A 286 -2.79 7.14 15.03
CA TRP A 286 -2.94 7.66 13.68
C TRP A 286 -3.91 8.84 13.65
N PRO A 287 -3.67 9.85 12.78
CA PRO A 287 -4.57 10.97 12.58
C PRO A 287 -5.73 10.53 11.67
N GLU A 288 -6.73 9.88 12.27
CA GLU A 288 -7.97 9.48 11.59
C GLU A 288 -8.65 10.72 10.98
N PRO A 289 -8.89 10.77 9.65
CA PRO A 289 -9.56 11.91 9.04
C PRO A 289 -11.03 11.97 9.43
N THR A 290 -11.53 13.18 9.72
CA THR A 290 -12.95 13.44 10.00
C THR A 290 -13.62 14.26 8.90
N SER A 291 -12.84 15.02 8.15
CA SER A 291 -13.25 15.71 6.92
C SER A 291 -12.10 15.76 5.91
N ALA A 292 -12.42 15.80 4.62
CA ALA A 292 -11.43 15.79 3.56
C ALA A 292 -11.90 16.54 2.31
N SER A 293 -10.95 16.98 1.49
CA SER A 293 -11.17 17.50 0.14
C SER A 293 -10.42 16.65 -0.88
N TYR A 294 -11.09 16.35 -1.99
CA TYR A 294 -10.58 15.59 -3.11
C TYR A 294 -10.72 16.47 -4.35
N HIS A 295 -9.60 16.77 -5.00
CA HIS A 295 -9.55 17.65 -6.15
C HIS A 295 -8.94 16.94 -7.35
N TRP A 296 -9.63 17.00 -8.48
CA TRP A 296 -9.19 16.47 -9.76
C TRP A 296 -8.87 17.62 -10.69
N VAL A 297 -7.79 17.48 -11.46
CA VAL A 297 -7.35 18.47 -12.44
C VAL A 297 -6.91 17.75 -13.69
N GLY A 298 -7.37 18.21 -14.84
CA GLY A 298 -6.96 17.66 -16.12
C GLY A 298 -7.39 18.52 -17.29
N LYS A 299 -7.34 17.91 -18.47
CA LYS A 299 -7.88 18.47 -19.70
C LYS A 299 -8.84 17.46 -20.33
N THR A 300 -9.89 17.98 -20.94
CA THR A 300 -10.78 17.20 -21.80
C THR A 300 -10.07 16.85 -23.11
N GLU A 301 -10.66 15.93 -23.87
CA GLU A 301 -10.18 15.52 -25.19
C GLU A 301 -10.05 16.70 -26.19
N ASP A 302 -10.97 17.67 -26.12
CA ASP A 302 -10.93 18.91 -26.91
C ASP A 302 -10.01 20.00 -26.31
N GLY A 303 -9.25 19.68 -25.27
CA GLY A 303 -8.22 20.53 -24.70
C GLY A 303 -8.70 21.58 -23.68
N LYS A 304 -9.99 21.59 -23.31
CA LYS A 304 -10.50 22.49 -22.26
C LYS A 304 -10.02 22.03 -20.89
N GLU A 305 -9.80 23.00 -20.00
CA GLU A 305 -9.51 22.70 -18.60
C GLU A 305 -10.74 22.08 -17.94
N ILE A 306 -10.49 21.01 -17.19
CA ILE A 306 -11.50 20.35 -16.36
C ILE A 306 -10.96 20.22 -14.94
N THR A 307 -11.78 20.63 -13.98
CA THR A 307 -11.55 20.37 -12.57
C THR A 307 -12.77 19.73 -11.95
N ALA A 308 -12.57 18.93 -10.91
CA ALA A 308 -13.65 18.50 -10.04
C ALA A 308 -13.25 18.61 -8.58
N GLU A 309 -14.23 18.83 -7.71
CA GLU A 309 -14.03 18.88 -6.27
C GLU A 309 -15.14 18.11 -5.56
N VAL A 310 -14.73 17.30 -4.59
CA VAL A 310 -15.61 16.72 -3.56
C VAL A 310 -15.00 17.10 -2.22
N THR A 311 -15.74 17.84 -1.40
CA THR A 311 -15.25 18.30 -0.10
C THR A 311 -16.35 18.15 0.94
N GLY A 312 -16.02 17.61 2.12
CA GLY A 312 -16.99 17.50 3.21
C GLY A 312 -16.54 16.67 4.40
N ALA A 313 -17.45 16.54 5.37
CA ALA A 313 -17.29 15.64 6.51
C ALA A 313 -17.42 14.17 6.04
N LEU A 314 -16.53 13.31 6.54
CA LEU A 314 -16.54 11.88 6.20
C LEU A 314 -17.61 11.09 6.97
N GLY A 315 -18.18 11.70 8.02
CA GLY A 315 -19.24 11.12 8.83
C GLY A 315 -18.78 9.91 9.64
N ASN A 316 -19.71 8.99 9.86
CA ASN A 316 -19.42 7.76 10.58
C ASN A 316 -18.55 6.83 9.72
N LYS A 317 -17.48 6.34 10.33
CA LYS A 317 -16.61 5.33 9.76
C LYS A 317 -17.37 4.04 9.53
N TYR A 318 -17.19 3.46 8.34
CA TYR A 318 -17.77 2.16 7.99
C TYR A 318 -16.91 1.03 8.53
N ASP A 319 -15.58 1.16 8.45
CA ASP A 319 -14.64 0.23 9.09
C ASP A 319 -13.30 0.87 9.44
N ARG A 320 -12.63 0.28 10.43
CA ARG A 320 -11.21 0.51 10.77
C ARG A 320 -10.48 -0.83 10.73
N VAL A 321 -9.77 -1.07 9.64
CA VAL A 321 -9.04 -2.33 9.42
C VAL A 321 -7.70 -2.27 10.15
N ASP A 322 -7.48 -3.17 11.11
CA ASP A 322 -6.13 -3.52 11.59
C ASP A 322 -5.53 -4.52 10.61
N VAL A 323 -4.66 -4.05 9.72
CA VAL A 323 -4.06 -4.90 8.68
C VAL A 323 -3.27 -6.06 9.32
N MET A 324 -2.71 -5.87 10.52
CA MET A 324 -1.99 -6.93 11.22
C MET A 324 -2.92 -7.98 11.82
N ALA A 325 -4.20 -7.68 12.04
CA ALA A 325 -5.19 -8.66 12.44
C ALA A 325 -5.49 -9.63 11.29
N GLU A 326 -5.62 -9.10 10.07
CA GLU A 326 -6.03 -9.82 8.85
C GLU A 326 -4.93 -10.67 8.22
N VAL A 327 -3.66 -10.35 8.48
CA VAL A 327 -2.53 -11.06 7.87
C VAL A 327 -2.30 -12.44 8.53
N PRO A 328 -2.06 -13.52 7.77
CA PRO A 328 -1.74 -14.83 8.32
C PRO A 328 -0.58 -14.83 9.33
N GLY A 329 -0.67 -15.66 10.38
CA GLY A 329 0.26 -15.64 11.52
C GLY A 329 1.75 -15.68 11.16
N PHE A 330 2.14 -16.47 10.16
CA PHE A 330 3.55 -16.59 9.74
C PHE A 330 4.11 -15.31 9.08
N ILE A 331 3.25 -14.46 8.52
CA ILE A 331 3.64 -13.16 7.93
C ILE A 331 3.75 -12.09 9.04
N LYS A 332 2.99 -12.20 10.13
CA LYS A 332 3.03 -11.22 11.25
C LYS A 332 4.43 -11.06 11.82
N THR A 333 5.20 -12.15 11.93
CA THR A 333 6.60 -12.16 12.40
C THR A 333 7.56 -11.38 11.50
N ILE A 334 7.30 -11.30 10.19
CA ILE A 334 8.15 -10.60 9.21
C ILE A 334 7.86 -9.09 9.22
N VAL A 335 6.60 -8.72 9.48
CA VAL A 335 6.16 -7.31 9.47
C VAL A 335 6.40 -6.62 10.82
N ALA A 336 6.24 -7.35 11.93
CA ALA A 336 6.43 -6.82 13.28
C ALA A 336 7.86 -6.31 13.53
N SER A 337 8.87 -6.86 12.86
CA SER A 337 10.27 -6.43 12.98
C SER A 337 10.62 -5.20 12.15
N ALA A 338 9.84 -4.83 11.13
CA ALA A 338 10.25 -3.87 10.09
C ALA A 338 9.54 -2.49 10.16
N ALA A 339 8.32 -2.40 10.70
CA ALA A 339 7.50 -1.18 10.55
C ALA A 339 7.43 -0.27 11.79
N GLY A 340 7.80 -0.74 12.99
CA GLY A 340 7.70 0.00 14.26
C GLY A 340 6.31 0.58 14.60
N THR A 341 5.31 0.34 13.75
CA THR A 341 3.96 0.89 13.75
C THR A 341 3.02 -0.13 13.12
N LYS A 342 1.77 -0.17 13.59
CA LYS A 342 0.74 -1.07 13.06
C LYS A 342 0.02 -0.37 11.89
N PRO A 343 -0.04 -0.98 10.69
CA PRO A 343 -0.80 -0.42 9.57
C PRO A 343 -2.31 -0.46 9.83
N TYR A 344 -2.99 0.66 9.54
CA TYR A 344 -4.45 0.78 9.62
C TYR A 344 -5.04 1.40 8.37
N ILE A 345 -6.27 0.99 8.04
CA ILE A 345 -7.09 1.56 6.97
C ILE A 345 -8.39 2.07 7.57
N TYR A 346 -8.71 3.33 7.34
CA TYR A 346 -9.99 3.95 7.72
C TYR A 346 -10.87 4.07 6.50
N GLN A 347 -12.09 3.50 6.55
CA GLN A 347 -13.00 3.44 5.42
C GLN A 347 -14.28 4.23 5.70
N TYR A 348 -14.72 5.01 4.72
CA TYR A 348 -15.91 5.85 4.80
C TYR A 348 -16.71 5.77 3.50
N ALA A 349 -18.02 6.05 3.59
CA ALA A 349 -18.90 6.13 2.44
C ALA A 349 -19.94 7.27 2.54
N PRO A 350 -19.53 8.54 2.75
CA PRO A 350 -20.48 9.65 2.83
C PRO A 350 -21.16 9.91 1.48
N LYS A 351 -22.38 10.45 1.56
CA LYS A 351 -23.01 11.14 0.42
C LYS A 351 -22.48 12.56 0.37
N LEU A 352 -21.90 12.94 -0.75
CA LEU A 352 -21.31 14.27 -0.98
C LEU A 352 -21.63 14.74 -2.39
N THR A 353 -21.51 16.04 -2.63
CA THR A 353 -21.69 16.64 -3.95
C THR A 353 -20.35 16.75 -4.66
N ILE A 354 -20.27 16.25 -5.90
CA ILE A 354 -19.17 16.57 -6.81
C ILE A 354 -19.50 17.86 -7.55
N ARG A 355 -18.54 18.79 -7.60
CA ARG A 355 -18.59 20.00 -8.42
C ARG A 355 -17.61 19.86 -9.58
N VAL A 356 -18.11 19.63 -10.78
CA VAL A 356 -17.32 19.48 -12.01
C VAL A 356 -17.37 20.78 -12.80
N LYS A 357 -16.20 21.36 -13.09
CA LYS A 357 -16.05 22.54 -13.94
C LYS A 357 -15.33 22.17 -15.23
N VAL A 358 -15.92 22.48 -16.39
CA VAL A 358 -15.32 22.30 -17.71
C VAL A 358 -15.36 23.63 -18.45
N GLY A 359 -14.20 24.27 -18.65
CA GLY A 359 -14.16 25.66 -19.11
C GLY A 359 -14.94 26.57 -18.14
N ASP A 360 -15.99 27.23 -18.62
CA ASP A 360 -16.85 28.09 -17.80
C ASP A 360 -18.11 27.37 -17.26
N GLU A 361 -18.39 26.15 -17.72
CA GLU A 361 -19.57 25.38 -17.30
C GLU A 361 -19.28 24.69 -15.97
N VAL A 362 -20.21 24.81 -15.01
CA VAL A 362 -20.14 24.14 -13.70
C VAL A 362 -21.38 23.28 -13.52
N LYS A 363 -21.18 22.01 -13.17
CA LYS A 363 -22.22 21.05 -12.82
C LYS A 363 -21.98 20.50 -11.43
N GLU A 364 -23.07 20.31 -10.70
CA GLU A 364 -23.04 19.72 -9.37
C GLU A 364 -23.97 18.51 -9.34
N GLU A 365 -23.52 17.42 -8.74
CA GLU A 365 -24.32 16.20 -8.62
C GLU A 365 -24.00 15.50 -7.30
N GLU A 366 -25.04 15.05 -6.59
CA GLU A 366 -24.85 14.22 -5.40
C GLU A 366 -24.45 12.80 -5.80
N GLY A 367 -23.51 12.23 -5.06
CA GLY A 367 -23.10 10.85 -5.20
C GLY A 367 -22.55 10.29 -3.90
N VAL A 368 -22.10 9.04 -3.97
CA VAL A 368 -21.48 8.35 -2.85
C VAL A 368 -19.97 8.35 -3.07
N LEU A 369 -19.21 8.77 -2.06
CA LEU A 369 -17.77 8.67 -2.04
C LEU A 369 -17.36 7.47 -1.18
N PHE A 370 -16.94 6.36 -1.77
CA PHE A 370 -16.19 5.36 -1.01
C PHE A 370 -14.73 5.81 -0.92
N THR A 371 -14.21 6.03 0.29
CA THR A 371 -12.85 6.54 0.49
C THR A 371 -12.12 5.80 1.60
N GLU A 372 -10.82 5.61 1.38
CA GLU A 372 -9.91 4.96 2.29
C GLU A 372 -8.72 5.87 2.62
N ALA A 373 -8.35 5.93 3.89
CA ALA A 373 -7.12 6.54 4.36
C ALA A 373 -6.27 5.46 5.04
N THR A 374 -5.13 5.15 4.45
CA THR A 374 -4.21 4.11 4.94
C THR A 374 -2.96 4.71 5.52
N PHE A 375 -2.58 4.25 6.70
CA PHE A 375 -1.32 4.61 7.35
C PHE A 375 -0.51 3.35 7.55
N VAL A 376 0.71 3.31 6.98
CA VAL A 376 1.60 2.14 7.03
C VAL A 376 2.79 2.42 7.93
N SER A 377 3.42 3.58 7.76
CA SER A 377 4.57 4.00 8.55
C SER A 377 4.57 5.49 8.81
N ARG A 378 5.24 5.91 9.90
CA ARG A 378 5.31 7.33 10.28
C ARG A 378 6.20 8.07 9.27
N LEU A 379 5.60 9.02 8.56
CA LEU A 379 6.35 10.08 7.87
C LEU A 379 6.99 10.95 8.97
N ALA A 380 8.26 10.68 9.29
CA ALA A 380 9.10 11.30 10.32
C ALA A 380 8.40 12.33 11.24
N ARG A 381 8.33 12.03 12.55
CA ARG A 381 7.98 13.02 13.59
C ARG A 381 8.80 14.30 13.35
N ARG A 382 8.17 15.42 13.01
CA ARG A 382 8.68 16.76 13.36
C ARG A 382 8.57 16.93 14.88
N GLY A 383 9.28 16.08 15.62
CA GLY A 383 9.31 16.04 17.08
C GLY A 383 10.75 16.03 17.53
N GLY A 384 11.33 17.22 17.71
CA GLY A 384 12.33 17.51 18.75
C GLY A 384 13.68 16.78 18.76
N VAL A 385 13.96 15.83 17.86
CA VAL A 385 15.31 15.27 17.76
C VAL A 385 16.15 16.24 16.92
N LYS A 386 17.01 17.01 17.59
CA LYS A 386 18.10 17.74 16.91
C LYS A 386 18.90 16.70 16.14
N ARG A 387 18.82 16.70 14.81
CA ARG A 387 19.68 15.88 13.96
C ARG A 387 21.12 16.26 14.27
N ILE A 388 21.91 15.29 14.72
CA ILE A 388 23.34 15.50 14.89
C ILE A 388 23.92 15.61 13.48
N SER A 389 24.74 16.64 13.25
CA SER A 389 25.35 16.94 11.95
C SER A 389 25.99 15.69 11.33
N ALA A 390 25.89 15.53 10.01
CA ALA A 390 26.53 14.42 9.29
C ALA A 390 28.04 14.32 9.58
N THR A 391 28.68 15.45 9.90
CA THR A 391 30.09 15.52 10.30
C THR A 391 30.39 14.76 11.60
N ILE A 392 29.41 14.56 12.48
CA ILE A 392 29.62 13.85 13.75
C ILE A 392 29.91 12.35 13.54
N TYR A 393 29.45 11.75 12.43
CA TYR A 393 29.54 10.30 12.26
C TYR A 393 30.99 9.85 12.12
N ASP A 394 31.82 10.66 11.48
CA ASP A 394 33.24 10.40 11.37
C ASP A 394 33.94 10.62 12.71
N ASP A 395 33.58 11.66 13.46
CA ASP A 395 34.10 11.91 14.81
C ASP A 395 33.74 10.80 15.79
N VAL A 396 32.48 10.34 15.79
CA VAL A 396 32.00 9.24 16.63
C VAL A 396 32.69 7.93 16.24
N ARG A 397 32.83 7.67 14.94
CA ARG A 397 33.55 6.48 14.44
C ARG A 397 35.02 6.53 14.85
N GLN A 398 35.66 7.69 14.76
CA GLN A 398 37.04 7.88 15.19
C GLN A 398 37.18 7.69 16.70
N ALA A 399 36.27 8.24 17.49
CA ALA A 399 36.25 8.07 18.95
C ALA A 399 36.08 6.60 19.35
N LEU A 400 35.18 5.86 18.70
CA LEU A 400 34.97 4.43 18.92
C LEU A 400 36.20 3.60 18.54
N LYS A 401 36.83 3.90 17.40
CA LYS A 401 38.07 3.23 16.98
C LYS A 401 39.23 3.52 17.91
N SER A 402 39.40 4.78 18.33
CA SER A 402 40.44 5.19 19.28
C SER A 402 40.29 4.44 20.60
N ARG A 403 39.06 4.42 21.14
CA ARG A 403 38.72 3.67 22.34
C ARG A 403 39.02 2.17 22.22
N LEU A 404 38.66 1.55 21.09
CA LEU A 404 38.95 0.13 20.86
C LEU A 404 40.45 -0.14 20.80
N HIS A 405 41.22 0.73 20.14
CA HIS A 405 42.68 0.63 20.11
C HIS A 405 43.30 0.69 21.51
N ASP A 406 42.87 1.63 22.36
CA ASP A 406 43.37 1.74 23.72
C ASP A 406 43.07 0.48 24.54
N ILE A 407 41.85 -0.05 24.44
CA ILE A 407 41.46 -1.30 25.12
C ILE A 407 42.34 -2.46 24.63
N LEU A 408 42.49 -2.63 23.32
CA LEU A 408 43.28 -3.73 22.75
C LEU A 408 44.76 -3.64 23.11
N ARG A 409 45.34 -2.43 23.11
CA ARG A 409 46.74 -2.22 23.53
C ARG A 409 46.99 -2.70 24.96
N GLU A 410 46.08 -2.38 25.87
CA GLU A 410 46.19 -2.78 27.27
C GLU A 410 45.93 -4.27 27.47
N VAL A 411 44.98 -4.85 26.72
CA VAL A 411 44.71 -6.28 26.75
C VAL A 411 45.92 -7.08 26.25
N VAL A 412 46.58 -6.62 25.18
CA VAL A 412 47.81 -7.24 24.67
C VAL A 412 48.92 -7.21 25.72
N ALA A 413 49.12 -6.07 26.41
CA ALA A 413 50.12 -5.98 27.48
C ALA A 413 49.87 -6.97 28.63
N VAL A 414 48.60 -7.17 29.03
CA VAL A 414 48.21 -8.15 30.06
C VAL A 414 48.48 -9.58 29.60
N VAL A 415 48.16 -9.89 28.34
CA VAL A 415 48.34 -11.22 27.76
C VAL A 415 49.82 -11.57 27.59
N GLU A 416 50.64 -10.63 27.12
CA GLU A 416 52.09 -10.75 27.00
C GLU A 416 52.76 -10.95 28.37
N HIS A 417 52.38 -10.14 29.37
CA HIS A 417 52.88 -10.31 30.74
C HIS A 417 52.54 -11.68 31.33
N SER A 418 51.40 -12.24 30.94
CA SER A 418 50.96 -13.57 31.39
C SER A 418 51.62 -14.72 30.61
N GLY A 419 52.50 -14.45 29.65
CA GLY A 419 53.13 -15.47 28.79
C GLY A 419 52.14 -16.20 27.86
N ARG A 420 50.93 -15.65 27.67
CA ARG A 420 49.87 -16.24 26.85
C ARG A 420 49.90 -15.63 25.45
N LYS A 421 49.42 -16.38 24.45
CA LYS A 421 49.29 -15.91 23.05
C LYS A 421 47.85 -15.65 22.62
N THR A 422 46.89 -15.85 23.52
CA THR A 422 45.46 -15.81 23.22
C THR A 422 44.77 -14.93 24.25
N VAL A 423 44.00 -13.97 23.75
CA VAL A 423 43.16 -13.07 24.55
C VAL A 423 41.93 -13.84 25.03
N CYS A 424 41.64 -13.77 26.33
CA CYS A 424 40.43 -14.33 26.92
C CYS A 424 39.47 -13.21 27.36
N VAL A 425 38.19 -13.56 27.53
CA VAL A 425 37.13 -12.65 27.99
C VAL A 425 37.51 -11.99 29.33
N THR A 426 38.19 -12.71 30.21
CA THR A 426 38.67 -12.21 31.51
C THR A 426 39.70 -11.09 31.37
N ASP A 427 40.55 -11.11 30.33
CA ASP A 427 41.54 -10.06 30.08
C ASP A 427 40.86 -8.75 29.66
N ILE A 428 39.80 -8.86 28.83
CA ILE A 428 38.98 -7.73 28.40
C ILE A 428 38.26 -7.12 29.60
N ILE A 429 37.63 -7.95 30.45
CA ILE A 429 36.94 -7.49 31.66
C ILE A 429 37.92 -6.82 32.62
N PHE A 430 39.10 -7.41 32.84
CA PHE A 430 40.14 -6.86 33.71
C PHE A 430 40.58 -5.46 33.27
N VAL A 431 40.88 -5.29 31.97
CA VAL A 431 41.28 -4.00 31.39
C VAL A 431 40.15 -2.96 31.50
N LEU A 432 38.92 -3.34 31.19
CA LEU A 432 37.78 -2.42 31.24
C LEU A 432 37.42 -1.99 32.67
N ASN A 433 37.56 -2.90 33.64
CA ASN A 433 37.46 -2.57 35.06
C ASN A 433 38.55 -1.59 35.50
N ARG A 434 39.80 -1.81 35.07
CA ARG A 434 40.93 -0.90 35.36
C ARG A 434 40.72 0.50 34.76
N GLN A 435 40.05 0.59 33.61
CA GLN A 435 39.66 1.86 32.99
C GLN A 435 38.41 2.51 33.62
N GLY A 436 37.85 1.93 34.69
CA GLY A 436 36.65 2.44 35.36
C GLY A 436 35.38 2.34 34.52
N ARG A 437 35.33 1.44 33.52
CA ARG A 437 34.21 1.30 32.58
C ARG A 437 33.77 -0.16 32.47
N GLN A 438 33.09 -0.63 33.51
CA GLN A 438 32.62 -2.00 33.62
C GLN A 438 31.58 -2.33 32.54
N LEU A 439 31.65 -3.54 31.96
CA LEU A 439 30.57 -4.06 31.13
C LEU A 439 29.47 -4.65 32.02
N TYR A 440 28.25 -4.15 31.82
CA TYR A 440 27.06 -4.69 32.46
C TYR A 440 26.83 -6.15 32.03
N GLY A 441 26.52 -7.04 32.96
CA GLY A 441 26.32 -8.48 32.70
C GLY A 441 27.55 -9.38 32.91
N PHE A 442 28.68 -8.83 33.36
CA PHE A 442 29.90 -9.58 33.73
C PHE A 442 30.32 -9.35 35.19
N ASP A 443 29.34 -9.48 36.09
CA ASP A 443 29.44 -9.28 37.55
C ASP A 443 30.32 -10.34 38.28
N PRO A 444 30.59 -10.23 39.60
CA PRO A 444 31.70 -10.86 40.32
C PRO A 444 31.90 -12.38 40.19
N ALA A 445 30.92 -13.12 39.66
CA ALA A 445 31.03 -14.54 39.35
C ALA A 445 32.17 -14.86 38.35
N PHE A 446 32.60 -13.89 37.53
CA PHE A 446 33.71 -14.05 36.58
C PHE A 446 35.11 -13.74 37.16
N ILE A 447 35.21 -13.17 38.37
CA ILE A 447 36.48 -12.65 38.95
C ILE A 447 37.12 -13.67 39.91
N GLY A 448 36.59 -14.89 40.00
CA GLY A 448 37.29 -15.97 40.71
C GLY A 448 37.38 -15.79 42.23
N ARG A 449 36.35 -15.23 42.89
CA ARG A 449 36.11 -15.61 44.29
C ARG A 449 35.41 -16.98 44.29
N ARG A 450 36.22 -18.05 44.41
CA ARG A 450 35.71 -19.30 44.97
C ARG A 450 35.10 -18.97 46.35
N ARG A 451 33.91 -19.51 46.62
CA ARG A 451 33.37 -19.58 47.98
C ARG A 451 34.39 -20.19 48.93
#